data_AF-W8RPK1-F1
#
_entry.id   AF-W8RPK1-F1
#
_cell.length_a   1.000
_cell.length_b   1.000
_cell.length_c   1.000
_cell.angle_alpha   90.00
_cell.angle_beta   90.00
_cell.angle_gamma   90.00
#
_symmetry.space_group_name_H-M   'P 1'
#
loop_
_entity.id
_entity.type
_entity.pdbx_description
1 polymer ?
#
loop_
_entity_poly.entity_id
_entity_poly.type
_entity_poly.pdbx_seq_one_letter_code
_entity_poly.pdbx_strand_id
1 'polypeptide(L)'
;MASPLTTIGFDADDTLWQNEQFFRMTQARFADLLADYVAPDHLHARLLEAERRNLGHYGFGIKGFMLSMIETAIDVTESRCPPT
;
A
#
# COMPACT_ATOMS: atom_id res chain seq x y z
N MET A 1 -1.15 14.61 -44.91
CA MET A 1 0.02 14.52 -44.01
C MET A 1 -0.50 14.33 -42.60
N ALA A 2 0.09 13.44 -41.81
CA ALA A 2 -0.29 13.30 -40.41
C ALA A 2 0.16 14.56 -39.64
N SER A 3 -0.69 15.10 -38.77
CA SER A 3 -0.34 16.23 -37.91
C SER A 3 0.87 15.88 -37.04
N PRO A 4 1.80 16.81 -36.81
CA PRO A 4 3.00 16.54 -36.00
C PRO A 4 2.60 16.21 -34.56
N LEU A 5 3.33 15.27 -33.95
CA LEU A 5 3.21 14.96 -32.53
C LEU A 5 3.64 16.19 -31.70
N THR A 6 2.75 16.75 -30.90
CA THR A 6 3.02 17.96 -30.10
C THR A 6 3.17 17.70 -28.61
N THR A 7 2.83 16.51 -28.13
CA THR A 7 2.83 16.20 -26.69
C THR A 7 3.13 14.73 -26.45
N ILE A 8 3.95 14.46 -25.44
CA ILE A 8 4.25 13.12 -24.93
C ILE A 8 4.02 13.15 -23.42
N GLY A 9 3.12 12.30 -22.93
CA GLY A 9 2.93 12.08 -21.50
C GLY A 9 3.89 11.02 -21.01
N PHE A 10 4.58 11.30 -19.91
CA PHE A 10 5.36 10.31 -19.18
C PHE A 10 4.62 10.01 -17.88
N ASP A 11 4.47 8.73 -17.60
CA ASP A 11 4.14 8.30 -16.25
C ASP A 11 5.29 8.68 -15.30
N ALA A 12 4.98 8.81 -14.02
CA ALA A 12 5.90 9.33 -13.03
C ALA A 12 6.57 8.21 -12.24
N ASP A 13 5.77 7.49 -11.46
CA ASP A 13 6.23 6.44 -10.55
C ASP A 13 6.73 5.22 -11.32
N ASP A 14 7.93 4.74 -10.98
CA ASP A 14 8.65 3.65 -11.66
C ASP A 14 8.91 3.86 -13.17
N THR A 15 8.66 5.07 -13.68
CA THR A 15 9.03 5.52 -15.03
C THR A 15 10.10 6.62 -14.99
N LEU A 16 9.84 7.72 -14.26
CA LEU A 16 10.79 8.82 -14.08
C LEU A 16 11.63 8.66 -12.81
N TRP A 17 11.08 8.07 -11.76
CA TRP A 17 11.77 7.79 -10.49
C TRP A 17 11.29 6.49 -9.87
N GLN A 18 12.13 5.91 -9.01
CA GLN A 18 11.80 4.70 -8.29
C GLN A 18 10.74 4.95 -7.21
N ASN A 19 9.70 4.13 -7.16
CA ASN A 19 8.59 4.27 -6.23
C ASN A 19 8.23 2.93 -5.54
N GLU A 20 8.05 1.85 -6.29
CA GLU A 20 7.60 0.54 -5.79
C GLU A 20 8.52 -0.06 -4.71
N GLN A 21 9.82 0.21 -4.76
CA GLN A 21 10.74 -0.28 -3.72
C GLN A 21 10.37 0.25 -2.33
N PHE A 22 9.86 1.48 -2.23
CA PHE A 22 9.45 2.06 -0.96
C PHE A 22 8.19 1.40 -0.40
N PHE A 23 7.24 1.05 -1.27
CA PHE A 23 6.05 0.27 -0.89
C PHE A 23 6.44 -1.10 -0.36
N ARG A 24 7.29 -1.84 -1.09
CA ARG A 24 7.77 -3.17 -0.67
C ARG A 24 8.53 -3.13 0.64
N MET A 25 9.43 -2.16 0.82
CA MET A 25 10.18 -2.00 2.07
C MET A 25 9.23 -1.70 3.24
N THR A 26 8.20 -0.89 3.01
CA THR A 26 7.21 -0.53 4.03
C THR A 26 6.34 -1.73 4.41
N GLN A 27 5.88 -2.52 3.43
CA GLN A 27 5.14 -3.77 3.69
C GLN A 27 5.97 -4.81 4.44
N ALA A 28 7.24 -4.98 4.08
CA ALA A 28 8.13 -5.90 4.79
C ALA A 28 8.30 -5.51 6.27
N ARG A 29 8.57 -4.23 6.54
CA ARG A 29 8.65 -3.72 7.92
C ARG A 29 7.33 -3.86 8.68
N PHE A 30 6.21 -3.67 8.00
CA PHE A 30 4.89 -3.86 8.59
C PHE A 30 4.64 -5.32 8.98
N ALA A 31 5.08 -6.27 8.15
CA ALA A 31 5.03 -7.69 8.49
C ALA A 31 5.92 -8.03 9.68
N ASP A 32 7.14 -7.48 9.73
CA ASP A 32 8.03 -7.66 10.87
C ASP A 32 7.42 -7.13 12.17
N LEU A 33 6.76 -5.96 12.13
CA LEU A 33 6.09 -5.36 13.30
C LEU A 33 4.92 -6.21 13.84
N LEU A 34 4.27 -7.00 12.99
CA LEU A 34 3.09 -7.79 13.35
C LEU A 34 3.36 -9.30 13.36
N ALA A 35 4.62 -9.71 13.34
CA ALA A 35 5.03 -11.11 13.25
C ALA A 35 4.49 -11.98 14.40
N ASP A 36 4.30 -11.41 15.60
CA ASP A 36 3.73 -12.11 16.75
C ASP A 36 2.21 -12.34 16.65
N TYR A 37 1.53 -11.63 15.75
CA TYR A 37 0.07 -11.69 15.59
C TYR A 37 -0.34 -12.52 14.38
N VAL A 38 0.44 -12.48 13.30
CA VAL A 38 0.04 -13.06 12.02
C VAL A 38 1.24 -13.36 11.14
N ALA A 39 1.18 -14.50 10.43
CA ALA A 39 2.19 -14.86 9.45
C ALA A 39 2.22 -13.84 8.28
N PRO A 40 3.40 -13.50 7.73
CA PRO A 40 3.53 -12.48 6.69
C PRO A 40 2.58 -12.68 5.51
N ASP A 41 2.48 -13.88 4.95
CA ASP A 41 1.60 -14.15 3.79
C ASP A 41 0.13 -13.86 4.09
N HIS A 42 -0.33 -14.18 5.31
CA HIS A 42 -1.69 -13.87 5.74
C HIS A 42 -1.90 -12.37 5.94
N LEU A 43 -0.90 -11.66 6.48
CA LEU A 43 -0.95 -10.21 6.62
C LEU A 43 -1.07 -9.51 5.26
N HIS A 44 -0.28 -9.91 4.26
CA HIS A 44 -0.33 -9.34 2.91
C HIS A 44 -1.71 -9.55 2.27
N ALA A 45 -2.30 -10.74 2.43
CA ALA A 45 -3.65 -11.02 1.96
C ALA A 45 -4.69 -10.12 2.64
N ARG A 46 -4.60 -9.94 3.96
CA ARG A 46 -5.51 -9.07 4.72
C ARG A 46 -5.37 -7.60 4.32
N LEU A 47 -4.14 -7.13 4.12
CA LEU A 47 -3.86 -5.77 3.66
C LEU A 47 -4.43 -5.52 2.26
N LEU A 48 -4.22 -6.45 1.32
CA LEU A 48 -4.78 -6.35 -0.03
C LEU A 48 -6.31 -6.25 -0.01
N GLU A 49 -6.98 -7.07 0.81
CA GLU A 49 -8.44 -7.00 0.94
C GLU A 49 -8.92 -5.68 1.55
N ALA A 50 -8.19 -5.12 2.53
CA ALA A 50 -8.47 -3.80 3.08
C ALA A 50 -8.30 -2.70 2.01
N GLU A 51 -7.20 -2.70 1.25
CA GLU A 51 -6.96 -1.75 0.16
C GLU A 51 -8.04 -1.81 -0.91
N ARG A 52 -8.45 -3.01 -1.33
CA ARG A 52 -9.52 -3.20 -2.33
C ARG A 52 -10.86 -2.66 -1.84
N ARG A 53 -11.22 -2.93 -0.58
CA ARG A 53 -12.43 -2.38 0.05
C ARG A 53 -12.40 -0.86 0.15
N ASN A 54 -11.23 -0.29 0.45
CA ASN A 54 -11.05 1.14 0.67
C ASN A 54 -10.78 1.94 -0.60
N LEU A 55 -10.51 1.29 -1.74
CA LEU A 55 -10.17 1.94 -2.99
C LEU A 55 -11.23 2.96 -3.44
N GLY A 56 -12.51 2.64 -3.26
CA GLY A 56 -13.61 3.55 -3.60
C GLY A 56 -13.70 4.81 -2.71
N HIS A 57 -13.10 4.77 -1.52
CA HIS A 57 -13.11 5.89 -0.57
C HIS A 57 -11.85 6.75 -0.66
N TYR A 58 -10.68 6.13 -0.78
CA TYR A 58 -9.39 6.83 -0.70
C TYR A 58 -8.69 7.01 -2.04
N GLY A 59 -9.10 6.26 -3.07
CA GLY A 59 -8.39 6.18 -4.34
C GLY A 59 -7.01 5.53 -4.19
N PHE A 60 -6.18 5.70 -5.22
CA PHE A 60 -4.80 5.20 -5.23
C PHE A 60 -3.85 6.14 -4.47
N GLY A 61 -2.74 5.58 -3.99
CA GLY A 61 -1.61 6.33 -3.45
C GLY A 61 -1.40 6.12 -1.95
N ILE A 62 -0.32 6.74 -1.44
CA ILE A 62 0.27 6.38 -0.15
C ILE A 62 -0.65 6.61 1.05
N LYS A 63 -1.57 7.59 0.99
CA LYS A 63 -2.49 7.88 2.11
C LYS A 63 -3.52 6.77 2.29
N GLY A 64 -4.12 6.30 1.19
CA GLY A 64 -5.07 5.18 1.23
C GLY A 64 -4.39 3.88 1.67
N PHE A 65 -3.15 3.66 1.19
CA PHE A 65 -2.30 2.57 1.62
C PHE A 65 -2.05 2.59 3.14
N MET A 66 -1.58 3.71 3.69
CA MET A 66 -1.31 3.82 5.14
C MET A 66 -2.57 3.65 6.00
N LEU A 67 -3.71 4.21 5.60
CA LEU A 67 -4.97 4.01 6.34
C LEU A 67 -5.40 2.54 6.32
N SER A 68 -5.22 1.85 5.20
CA SER A 68 -5.52 0.42 5.09
C SER A 68 -4.56 -0.44 5.92
N MET A 69 -3.29 -0.03 6.06
CA MET A 69 -2.35 -0.68 6.99
C MET A 69 -2.78 -0.53 8.45
N ILE A 70 -3.21 0.67 8.86
CA ILE A 70 -3.69 0.93 10.24
C ILE A 70 -4.92 0.06 10.53
N GLU A 71 -5.90 0.04 9.62
CA GLU A 71 -7.09 -0.80 9.76
C GLU A 71 -6.72 -2.29 9.84
N THR A 72 -5.84 -2.76 8.95
CA THR A 72 -5.35 -4.14 8.95
C THR A 72 -4.66 -4.48 10.28
N ALA A 73 -3.84 -3.57 10.82
CA ALA A 73 -3.16 -3.77 12.10
C ALA A 73 -4.16 -3.92 13.26
N ILE A 74 -5.18 -3.07 13.30
CA ILE A 74 -6.25 -3.15 14.32
C ILE A 74 -6.98 -4.49 14.21
N ASP A 75 -7.31 -4.91 12.99
CA ASP A 75 -8.00 -6.17 12.71
C ASP A 75 -7.20 -7.40 13.15
N VAL A 76 -5.94 -7.52 12.71
CA VAL A 76 -5.12 -8.73 12.98
C VAL A 76 -4.63 -8.80 14.42
N THR A 77 -4.50 -7.65 15.09
CA THR A 77 -4.17 -7.60 16.53
C THR A 77 -5.39 -7.75 17.42
N GLU A 78 -6.59 -7.83 16.87
CA GLU A 78 -7.86 -7.81 17.61
C GLU A 78 -7.92 -6.62 18.59
N SER A 79 -7.54 -5.43 18.11
CA SER A 79 -7.45 -4.18 18.90
C SER A 79 -6.47 -4.22 20.08
N ARG A 80 -5.54 -5.19 20.13
CA ARG A 80 -4.46 -5.25 21.13
C ARG A 80 -3.17 -4.55 20.69
N CYS A 81 -3.21 -3.81 19.57
CA CYS A 81 -2.08 -3.01 19.13
C CYS A 81 -1.61 -2.09 20.29
N PRO A 82 -0.32 -2.10 20.66
CA PRO A 82 0.16 -1.29 21.78
C PRO A 82 -0.19 0.18 21.57
N PRO A 83 -0.81 0.87 22.55
CA PRO A 83 -0.77 2.33 22.55
C PRO A 83 0.69 2.70 22.78
N THR A 84 1.25 3.49 21.87
CA THR A 84 2.61 4.03 21.97
C THR A 84 2.93 4.58 23.35
#